data_AF-A0A8T3YTE6-F1
#
_entry.id   AF-A0A8T3YTE6-F1
#
_cell.length_a   1.000
_cell.length_b   1.000
_cell.length_c   1.000
_cell.angle_alpha   90.00
_cell.angle_beta   90.00
_cell.angle_gamma   90.00
#
_symmetry.space_group_name_H-M   'P 1'
#
loop_
_entity.id
_entity.type
_entity.pdbx_description
1 polymer ?
#
loop_
_entity_poly.entity_id
_entity_poly.type
_entity_poly.pdbx_seq_one_letter_code
_entity_poly.pdbx_strand_id
1 'polypeptide(L)'
;MARKTPKLTPNGKRKLTGEEEFEIMKLVLDKVLWVGFGTLLYGLYVALNYSLNEAGYYFLAGAVVLLVFSWIIVKEYEFVRY
;
A
#
# COMPACT_ATOMS: atom_id res chain seq x y z
N MET A 1 -25.02 38.50 -15.88
CA MET A 1 -24.86 37.14 -15.32
C MET A 1 -23.36 36.83 -15.27
N ALA A 2 -22.69 37.03 -14.12
CA ALA A 2 -21.23 36.94 -14.03
C ALA A 2 -20.80 35.56 -13.49
N ARG A 3 -20.08 34.77 -14.30
CA ARG A 3 -19.43 33.53 -13.85
C ARG A 3 -18.30 33.91 -12.88
N LYS A 4 -18.44 33.55 -11.60
CA LYS A 4 -17.34 33.63 -10.64
C LYS A 4 -16.28 32.61 -11.06
N THR A 5 -15.14 33.09 -11.51
CA THR A 5 -13.96 32.27 -11.78
C THR A 5 -13.38 31.73 -10.47
N PRO A 6 -12.90 30.48 -10.43
CA PRO A 6 -12.27 29.92 -9.23
C PRO A 6 -10.95 30.65 -8.94
N LYS A 7 -10.79 31.11 -7.70
CA LYS A 7 -9.55 31.75 -7.22
C LYS A 7 -8.47 30.68 -7.03
N LEU A 8 -7.37 30.76 -7.78
CA LEU A 8 -6.15 29.98 -7.52
C LEU A 8 -5.41 30.54 -6.31
N THR A 9 -5.08 29.69 -5.35
CA THR A 9 -4.18 30.01 -4.23
C THR A 9 -2.71 29.96 -4.69
N PRO A 10 -1.82 30.84 -4.20
CA PRO A 10 -0.47 31.06 -4.77
C PRO A 10 0.57 29.99 -4.37
N ASN A 11 0.20 29.04 -3.53
CA ASN A 11 1.10 28.01 -3.04
C ASN A 11 0.47 26.65 -3.33
N GLY A 12 0.94 25.98 -4.38
CA GLY A 12 0.38 24.77 -4.99
C GLY A 12 0.45 23.50 -4.14
N LYS A 13 0.52 23.63 -2.81
CA LYS A 13 0.38 22.50 -1.89
C LYS A 13 -1.05 22.49 -1.38
N ARG A 14 -1.91 21.77 -2.11
CA ARG A 14 -3.22 21.37 -1.59
C ARG A 14 -2.98 20.61 -0.29
N LYS A 15 -3.49 21.12 0.84
CA LYS A 15 -3.70 20.27 2.02
C LYS A 15 -4.77 19.27 1.61
N LEU A 16 -4.39 17.99 1.58
CA LEU A 16 -5.31 16.89 1.30
C LEU A 16 -6.42 16.94 2.36
N THR A 17 -7.68 16.83 1.94
CA THR A 17 -8.78 16.60 2.89
C THR A 17 -8.68 15.17 3.41
N GLY A 18 -9.19 14.88 4.63
CA GLY A 18 -9.11 13.53 5.21
C GLY A 18 -9.72 12.42 4.34
N GLU A 19 -10.61 12.77 3.40
CA GLU A 19 -11.13 11.87 2.38
C GLU A 19 -10.07 11.46 1.33
N GLU A 20 -9.22 12.40 0.90
CA GLU A 20 -8.12 12.11 -0.02
C GLU A 20 -7.04 11.24 0.65
N GLU A 21 -6.75 11.46 1.94
CA GLU A 21 -5.81 10.63 2.73
C GLU A 21 -6.31 9.18 2.86
N PHE A 22 -7.62 9.00 3.07
CA PHE A 22 -8.25 7.68 3.09
C PHE A 22 -8.20 6.96 1.73
N GLU A 23 -8.36 7.70 0.62
CA GLU A 23 -8.18 7.13 -0.72
C GLU A 23 -6.75 6.71 -1.00
N ILE A 24 -5.76 7.51 -0.58
CA ILE A 24 -4.35 7.16 -0.72
C ILE A 24 -4.03 5.89 0.08
N MET A 25 -4.53 5.77 1.31
CA MET A 25 -4.34 4.55 2.11
C MET A 25 -4.92 3.30 1.44
N LYS A 26 -6.11 3.39 0.83
CA LYS A 26 -6.71 2.28 0.06
C LYS A 26 -5.86 1.92 -1.17
N LEU A 27 -5.32 2.91 -1.88
CA LEU A 27 -4.43 2.67 -3.01
C LEU A 27 -3.13 2.01 -2.58
N VAL A 28 -2.54 2.43 -1.46
CA VAL A 28 -1.32 1.83 -0.90
C VAL A 28 -1.59 0.39 -0.46
N LEU A 29 -2.76 0.13 0.15
CA LEU A 29 -3.21 -1.23 0.48
C LEU A 29 -3.26 -2.14 -0.75
N ASP A 30 -3.88 -1.69 -1.84
CA ASP A 30 -3.97 -2.48 -3.05
C ASP A 30 -2.58 -2.78 -3.65
N LYS A 31 -1.71 -1.76 -3.74
CA LYS A 31 -0.37 -1.94 -4.30
C LYS A 31 0.49 -2.91 -3.50
N VAL A 32 0.44 -2.85 -2.17
CA VAL A 32 1.26 -3.74 -1.34
C VAL A 32 0.68 -5.15 -1.28
N LEU A 33 -0.65 -5.30 -1.32
CA LEU A 33 -1.29 -6.61 -1.43
C LEU A 33 -0.84 -7.31 -2.72
N TRP A 34 -0.75 -6.57 -3.83
CA TRP A 34 -0.22 -7.06 -5.10
C TRP A 34 1.24 -7.55 -5.00
N VAL A 35 2.09 -6.84 -4.26
CA VAL A 35 3.50 -7.26 -4.03
C VAL A 35 3.55 -8.54 -3.19
N GLY A 36 2.76 -8.62 -2.11
CA GLY A 36 2.66 -9.83 -1.29
C GLY A 36 2.16 -11.02 -2.10
N PHE A 37 1.09 -10.82 -2.88
CA PHE A 37 0.52 -11.83 -3.75
C PHE A 37 1.51 -12.30 -4.83
N GLY A 38 2.23 -11.38 -5.47
CA GLY A 38 3.27 -11.72 -6.44
C GLY A 38 4.40 -12.55 -5.82
N THR A 39 4.82 -12.20 -4.60
CA THR A 39 5.86 -12.94 -3.87
C THR A 39 5.38 -14.35 -3.50
N LEU A 40 4.12 -14.51 -3.10
CA LEU A 40 3.52 -15.82 -2.81
C LEU A 40 3.38 -16.69 -4.07
N LEU A 41 2.92 -16.11 -5.18
CA LEU A 41 2.86 -16.82 -6.47
C LEU A 41 4.25 -17.27 -6.94
N TYR A 42 5.26 -16.41 -6.77
CA TYR A 42 6.63 -16.76 -7.11
C TYR A 42 7.17 -17.87 -6.20
N GLY A 43 6.94 -17.79 -4.89
CA GLY A 43 7.29 -18.85 -3.95
C GLY A 43 6.63 -20.18 -4.29
N LEU A 44 5.36 -20.16 -4.73
CA LEU A 44 4.66 -21.34 -5.20
C LEU A 44 5.27 -21.90 -6.50
N TYR A 45 5.62 -21.04 -7.46
CA TYR A 45 6.30 -21.46 -8.68
C TYR A 45 7.64 -22.15 -8.39
N VAL A 46 8.42 -21.59 -7.46
CA VAL A 46 9.70 -22.17 -7.01
C VAL A 46 9.48 -23.51 -6.31
N ALA A 47 8.44 -23.62 -5.48
CA ALA A 47 8.08 -24.87 -4.80
C ALA A 47 7.77 -26.02 -5.78
N LEU A 48 7.15 -25.69 -6.92
CA LEU A 48 6.75 -26.69 -7.92
C LEU A 48 7.90 -27.13 -8.85
N ASN A 49 8.90 -26.27 -9.09
CA ASN A 49 9.94 -26.53 -10.09
C ASN A 49 11.32 -26.87 -9.51
N TYR A 50 11.64 -26.40 -8.29
CA TYR A 50 13.00 -26.50 -7.74
C TYR A 50 13.02 -27.31 -6.44
N SER A 51 12.66 -26.69 -5.32
CA SER A 51 12.72 -27.32 -4.01
C SER A 51 11.87 -26.58 -2.99
N LEU A 52 11.27 -27.33 -2.06
CA LEU A 52 10.51 -26.78 -0.95
C LEU A 52 11.37 -25.92 -0.01
N ASN A 53 12.67 -26.23 0.11
CA ASN A 53 13.58 -25.45 0.96
C ASN A 53 13.82 -24.04 0.40
N GLU A 54 14.01 -23.93 -0.92
CA GLU A 54 14.18 -22.63 -1.58
C GLU A 54 12.87 -21.83 -1.58
N ALA A 55 11.74 -22.50 -1.80
CA ALA A 55 10.42 -21.88 -1.68
C ALA A 55 10.15 -21.30 -0.28
N GLY A 56 10.66 -21.96 0.77
CA GLY A 56 10.57 -21.49 2.15
C GLY A 56 11.11 -20.07 2.35
N TYR A 57 12.22 -19.71 1.69
CA TYR A 57 12.78 -18.36 1.75
C TYR A 57 11.87 -17.32 1.10
N TYR A 58 11.23 -17.66 -0.02
CA TYR A 58 10.28 -16.76 -0.69
C TYR A 58 8.99 -16.59 0.11
N PHE A 59 8.50 -17.65 0.74
CA PHE A 59 7.38 -17.55 1.69
C PHE A 59 7.74 -16.69 2.91
N LEU A 60 8.94 -16.85 3.45
CA LEU A 60 9.43 -16.03 4.57
C LEU A 60 9.54 -14.56 4.16
N ALA A 61 10.07 -14.27 2.97
CA ALA A 61 10.14 -12.91 2.43
C ALA A 61 8.74 -12.30 2.25
N GLY A 62 7.78 -13.06 1.69
CA GLY A 62 6.39 -12.63 1.56
C GLY A 62 5.74 -12.33 2.92
N ALA A 63 5.99 -13.17 3.92
CA ALA A 63 5.51 -12.97 5.29
C ALA A 63 6.09 -11.68 5.91
N VAL A 64 7.40 -11.44 5.76
CA VAL A 64 8.05 -10.22 6.26
C VAL A 64 7.46 -8.96 5.60
N VAL A 65 7.25 -8.97 4.28
CA VAL A 65 6.63 -7.84 3.56
C VAL A 65 5.23 -7.54 4.11
N LEU A 66 4.41 -8.57 4.32
CA LEU A 66 3.06 -8.40 4.89
C LEU A 66 3.08 -7.89 6.32
N LEU A 67 4.05 -8.33 7.15
CA LEU A 67 4.21 -7.85 8.52
C LEU A 67 4.64 -6.38 8.59
N VAL A 68 5.64 -5.99 7.80
CA VAL A 68 6.07 -4.58 7.68
C VAL A 68 4.90 -3.72 7.21
N PHE A 69 4.14 -4.21 6.24
CA PHE A 69 2.97 -3.52 5.73
C PHE A 69 1.86 -3.37 6.77
N SER A 70 1.54 -4.45 7.48
CA SER A 70 0.55 -4.43 8.57
C SER A 70 0.94 -3.42 9.65
N TRP A 71 2.22 -3.32 9.97
CA TRP A 71 2.73 -2.33 10.92
C TRP A 71 2.55 -0.89 10.43
N ILE A 72 2.84 -0.61 9.15
CA ILE A 72 2.62 0.71 8.54
C ILE A 72 1.14 1.10 8.59
N ILE A 73 0.24 0.18 8.25
CA ILE A 73 -1.22 0.40 8.32
C ILE A 73 -1.64 0.81 9.72
N VAL A 74 -1.25 0.04 10.75
CA VAL A 74 -1.70 0.30 12.12
C VAL A 74 -1.27 1.69 12.56
N LYS A 75 -0.04 2.09 12.21
CA LYS A 75 0.49 3.42 12.54
C LYS A 75 -0.26 4.56 11.85
N GLU A 76 -0.66 4.37 10.59
CA GLU A 76 -1.44 5.38 9.83
C GLU A 76 -2.91 5.45 10.27
N TYR A 77 -3.57 4.30 10.50
CA TYR A 77 -4.95 4.28 10.98
C TYR A 77 -5.09 4.93 12.36
N GLU A 78 -4.07 4.77 13.23
CA GLU A 78 -4.05 5.42 14.54
C GLU A 78 -3.89 6.94 14.42
N PHE A 79 -3.18 7.42 13.39
CA PHE A 79 -3.02 8.85 13.09
C PHE A 79 -4.33 9.48 12.59
N VAL A 80 -5.09 8.79 11.72
CA VAL A 80 -6.39 9.28 11.21
C VAL A 80 -7.45 9.40 12.32
N ARG A 81 -7.31 8.63 13.41
CA ARG A 81 -8.28 8.64 14.52
C ARG A 81 -8.10 9.82 15.48
N TYR A 82 -6.99 10.56 15.41
CA TYR A 82 -6.63 11.66 16.30
C TYR A 82 -6.83 13.02 15.63
#